data_AF-A0A2A2GUB2-F1
#
_entry.id   AF-A0A2A2GUB2-F1
#
_cell.length_a   1.000
_cell.length_b   1.000
_cell.length_c   1.000
_cell.angle_alpha   90.00
_cell.angle_beta   90.00
_cell.angle_gamma   90.00
#
_symmetry.space_group_name_H-M   'P 1'
#
loop_
_entity.id
_entity.type
_entity.pdbx_description
1 polymer ?
#
loop_
_entity_poly.entity_id
_entity_poly.type
_entity_poly.pdbx_seq_one_letter_code
_entity_poly.pdbx_strand_id
1 'polypeptide(L)'
;MKVDGQSLLSSVYYQNQAGAREDVTDSKLHNIKPLEEISQTQVAHDISNPNTSFRIKDYFEPSSMLKKAKELQEVATDAFGSQEHFDHLANTLHKASIINYNELSAMHYLRDNAQKLSFDEFEKIATNDTHSMQMKGLLNSVVHKLHYIDSINGGIM
;
A
#
# COMPACT_ATOMS: atom_id res chain seq x y z
N MET A 1 15.24 37.95 -2.43
CA MET A 1 15.28 36.76 -1.55
C MET A 1 15.10 35.52 -2.42
N LYS A 2 16.15 34.71 -2.56
CA LYS A 2 16.09 33.40 -3.23
C LYS A 2 15.91 32.34 -2.14
N VAL A 3 15.01 31.40 -2.35
CA VAL A 3 14.67 30.34 -1.38
C VAL A 3 15.36 29.07 -1.86
N ASP A 4 16.36 28.59 -1.11
CA ASP A 4 17.11 27.39 -1.44
C ASP A 4 16.29 26.12 -1.12
N GLY A 5 15.97 25.36 -2.16
CA GLY A 5 15.19 24.12 -2.13
C GLY A 5 15.93 22.91 -1.53
N GLN A 6 16.88 23.12 -0.61
CA GLN A 6 17.64 22.02 0.01
C GLN A 6 17.09 21.55 1.37
N SER A 7 16.04 22.18 1.89
CA SER A 7 15.52 21.87 3.23
C SER A 7 14.41 20.81 3.29
N LEU A 8 13.96 20.24 2.16
CA LEU A 8 12.81 19.31 2.13
C LEU A 8 13.19 17.83 2.04
N LEU A 9 14.47 17.50 1.83
CA LEU A 9 14.93 16.10 1.76
C LEU A 9 15.46 15.57 3.11
N SER A 10 15.67 16.44 4.10
CA SER A 10 16.24 16.07 5.40
C SER A 10 15.21 15.46 6.37
N SER A 11 13.92 15.72 6.21
CA SER A 11 12.89 15.17 7.10
C SER A 11 12.51 13.71 6.82
N VAL A 12 12.83 13.20 5.62
CA VAL A 12 12.48 11.81 5.23
C VAL A 12 13.50 10.79 5.74
N TYR A 13 14.69 11.22 6.15
CA TYR A 13 15.77 10.32 6.60
C TYR A 13 15.71 9.94 8.09
N TYR A 14 14.89 10.62 8.92
CA TYR A 14 14.91 10.44 10.37
C TYR A 14 13.84 9.50 10.96
N GLN A 15 13.08 8.79 10.13
CA GLN A 15 11.99 7.94 10.64
C GLN A 15 12.24 6.42 10.55
N ASN A 16 13.46 5.99 10.19
CA ASN A 16 13.81 4.56 10.05
C ASN A 16 15.03 4.13 10.87
N GLN A 17 15.16 4.57 12.14
CA GLN A 17 16.12 3.97 13.06
C GLN A 17 15.54 3.85 14.48
N ALA A 18 14.59 2.94 14.66
CA ALA A 18 14.36 2.26 15.93
C ALA A 18 14.91 0.83 15.80
N GLY A 19 16.24 0.73 15.80
CA GLY A 19 16.97 -0.53 15.84
C GLY A 19 18.24 -0.30 16.67
N ALA A 20 18.56 -1.23 17.57
CA ALA A 20 19.70 -1.12 18.47
C ALA A 20 21.01 -0.86 17.70
N ARG A 21 21.78 0.14 18.14
CA ARG A 21 23.11 0.43 17.61
C ARG A 21 24.07 -0.70 18.01
N GLU A 22 24.60 -1.44 17.05
CA GLU A 22 25.82 -2.22 17.26
C GLU A 22 27.02 -1.27 17.12
N ASP A 23 27.80 -1.12 18.19
CA ASP A 23 29.09 -0.44 18.14
C ASP A 23 30.09 -1.28 17.34
N VAL A 24 30.47 -0.80 16.16
CA VAL A 24 31.54 -1.40 15.34
C VAL A 24 32.87 -0.94 15.91
N THR A 25 33.59 -1.83 16.60
CA THR A 25 34.95 -1.56 17.09
C THR A 25 35.97 -1.55 15.94
N ASP A 26 37.00 -0.70 16.05
CA ASP A 26 38.07 -0.44 15.06
C ASP A 26 38.80 -1.70 14.53
N SER A 27 38.66 -2.84 15.20
CA SER A 27 39.20 -4.13 14.76
C SER A 27 38.58 -4.64 13.46
N LYS A 28 37.35 -4.21 13.09
CA LYS A 28 36.69 -4.63 11.82
C LYS A 28 37.21 -3.89 10.58
N LEU A 29 37.93 -2.77 10.74
CA LEU A 29 38.47 -1.97 9.63
C LEU A 29 39.80 -2.51 9.07
N HIS A 30 40.48 -3.40 9.80
CA HIS A 30 41.82 -3.88 9.44
C HIS A 30 41.87 -4.93 8.32
N ASN A 31 40.71 -5.33 7.76
CA ASN A 31 40.64 -6.37 6.73
C ASN A 31 40.33 -5.86 5.32
N ILE A 32 40.37 -4.54 5.10
CA ILE A 32 40.15 -3.96 3.77
C ILE A 32 41.51 -3.88 3.08
N LYS A 33 41.74 -4.78 2.11
CA LYS A 33 42.97 -4.80 1.31
C LYS A 33 43.10 -3.52 0.47
N PRO A 34 44.32 -2.99 0.27
CA PRO A 34 44.56 -1.84 -0.60
C PRO A 34 44.12 -2.14 -2.04
N LEU A 35 43.66 -1.09 -2.74
CA LEU A 35 43.09 -1.20 -4.09
C LEU A 35 44.11 -1.74 -5.12
N GLU A 36 45.41 -1.65 -4.83
CA GLU A 36 46.47 -2.18 -5.69
C GLU A 36 46.58 -3.71 -5.70
N GLU A 37 45.91 -4.43 -4.78
CA GLU A 37 45.97 -5.90 -4.68
C GLU A 37 44.90 -6.63 -5.52
N ILE A 38 43.96 -5.89 -6.14
CA ILE A 38 42.94 -6.46 -7.02
C ILE A 38 43.57 -6.72 -8.40
N SER A 39 44.27 -7.85 -8.53
CA SER A 39 44.85 -8.27 -9.80
C SER A 39 43.76 -8.45 -10.87
N GLN A 40 44.00 -7.90 -12.07
CA GLN A 40 43.10 -7.95 -13.25
C GLN A 40 42.69 -9.37 -13.67
N THR A 41 43.35 -10.41 -13.15
CA THR A 41 42.99 -11.81 -13.34
C THR A 41 41.67 -12.22 -12.66
N GLN A 42 41.25 -11.56 -11.57
CA GLN A 42 39.95 -11.87 -10.94
C GLN A 42 38.76 -11.31 -11.74
N VAL A 43 38.93 -10.16 -12.39
CA VAL A 43 37.87 -9.54 -13.21
C VAL A 43 37.59 -10.36 -14.48
N ALA A 44 38.59 -11.05 -15.01
CA ALA A 44 38.45 -11.86 -16.21
C ALA A 44 37.73 -13.20 -15.97
N HIS A 45 37.66 -13.71 -14.73
CA HIS A 45 37.09 -15.04 -14.47
C HIS A 45 35.56 -15.04 -14.37
N ASP A 46 34.94 -13.91 -14.02
CA ASP A 46 33.47 -13.77 -13.96
C ASP A 46 32.83 -13.49 -15.34
N ILE A 47 33.60 -13.04 -16.33
CA ILE A 47 33.08 -12.69 -17.66
C ILE A 47 33.09 -13.92 -18.61
N SER A 48 33.92 -14.94 -18.33
CA SER A 48 34.11 -16.08 -19.23
C SER A 48 33.19 -17.28 -18.98
N ASN A 49 32.25 -17.20 -18.03
CA ASN A 49 31.29 -18.28 -17.79
C ASN A 49 29.91 -17.94 -18.38
N PRO A 50 29.60 -18.38 -19.62
CA PRO A 50 28.30 -18.10 -20.25
C PRO A 50 27.12 -18.79 -19.52
N ASN A 51 27.38 -19.65 -18.52
CA ASN A 51 26.36 -20.35 -17.75
C ASN A 51 25.91 -19.65 -16.46
N THR A 52 26.44 -18.47 -16.13
CA THR A 52 25.97 -17.65 -14.99
C THR A 52 25.28 -16.38 -15.46
N SER A 53 24.56 -16.43 -16.59
CA SER A 53 23.49 -15.46 -16.83
C SER A 53 22.37 -15.74 -15.83
N PHE A 54 22.48 -15.16 -14.62
CA PHE A 54 21.29 -14.88 -13.82
C PHE A 54 20.44 -13.96 -14.69
N ARG A 55 19.52 -14.53 -15.47
CA ARG A 55 18.45 -13.77 -16.11
C ARG A 55 17.75 -13.04 -14.97
N ILE A 56 17.97 -11.73 -14.87
CA ILE A 56 17.12 -10.85 -14.07
C ILE A 56 15.73 -11.02 -14.69
N LYS A 57 14.89 -11.83 -14.05
CA LYS A 57 13.52 -12.02 -14.46
C LYS A 57 12.77 -10.80 -13.95
N ASP A 58 12.54 -9.86 -14.84
CA ASP A 58 11.61 -8.75 -14.61
C ASP A 58 10.19 -9.29 -14.81
N TYR A 59 9.56 -9.70 -13.72
CA TYR A 59 8.16 -10.15 -13.74
C TYR A 59 7.33 -9.28 -12.81
N PHE A 60 6.24 -8.75 -13.37
CA PHE A 60 5.25 -8.03 -12.60
C PHE A 60 4.27 -9.02 -11.98
N GLU A 61 4.36 -9.23 -10.67
CA GLU A 61 3.28 -9.91 -9.96
C GLU A 61 2.17 -8.93 -9.58
N PRO A 62 0.90 -9.35 -9.71
CA PRO A 62 -0.22 -8.57 -9.19
C PRO A 62 -0.04 -8.33 -7.68
N SER A 63 -0.31 -7.09 -7.26
CA SER A 63 -0.27 -6.73 -5.83
C SER A 63 -1.27 -7.57 -5.03
N SER A 64 -1.00 -7.75 -3.73
CA SER A 64 -1.92 -8.49 -2.84
C SER A 64 -3.33 -7.88 -2.86
N MET A 65 -3.43 -6.55 -2.89
CA MET A 65 -4.71 -5.84 -2.96
C MET A 65 -5.45 -6.12 -4.28
N LEU A 66 -4.73 -6.15 -5.41
CA LEU A 66 -5.32 -6.46 -6.71
C LEU A 66 -5.83 -7.91 -6.77
N LYS A 67 -5.05 -8.87 -6.25
CA LYS A 67 -5.46 -10.29 -6.17
C LYS A 67 -6.74 -10.43 -5.36
N LYS A 68 -6.77 -9.85 -4.15
CA LYS A 68 -7.95 -9.89 -3.27
C LYS A 68 -9.16 -9.18 -3.88
N ALA A 69 -8.98 -8.02 -4.51
CA ALA A 69 -10.09 -7.30 -5.13
C ALA A 69 -10.79 -8.11 -6.23
N LYS A 70 -10.02 -8.87 -7.03
CA LYS A 70 -10.57 -9.76 -8.07
C LYS A 70 -11.32 -10.96 -7.48
N GLU A 71 -10.83 -11.51 -6.38
CA GLU A 71 -11.48 -12.62 -5.67
C GLU A 71 -12.84 -12.22 -5.08
N LEU A 72 -13.09 -10.91 -4.93
CA LEU A 72 -14.32 -10.37 -4.35
C LEU A 72 -15.40 -10.04 -5.36
N GLN A 73 -15.23 -10.37 -6.64
CA GLN A 73 -16.19 -10.03 -7.68
C GLN A 73 -17.62 -10.49 -7.36
N GLU A 74 -17.78 -11.72 -6.87
CA GLU A 74 -19.10 -12.26 -6.52
C GLU A 74 -19.76 -11.47 -5.38
N VAL A 75 -18.99 -11.12 -4.34
CA VAL A 75 -19.48 -10.39 -3.17
C VAL A 75 -19.69 -8.90 -3.48
N ALA A 76 -18.95 -8.35 -4.44
CA ALA A 76 -19.11 -6.99 -4.92
C ALA A 76 -20.36 -6.83 -5.82
N THR A 77 -20.77 -7.89 -6.50
CA THR A 77 -21.96 -7.87 -7.36
C THR A 77 -23.19 -7.57 -6.51
N ASP A 78 -23.96 -6.54 -6.86
CA ASP A 78 -25.18 -6.13 -6.14
C ASP A 78 -24.94 -5.74 -4.67
N ALA A 79 -23.71 -5.34 -4.32
CA ALA A 79 -23.37 -4.95 -2.96
C ALA A 79 -24.18 -3.74 -2.45
N PHE A 80 -24.66 -2.88 -3.35
CA PHE A 80 -25.54 -1.76 -3.01
C PHE A 80 -27.04 -2.06 -3.14
N GLY A 81 -27.41 -3.30 -3.49
CA GLY A 81 -28.80 -3.71 -3.63
C GLY A 81 -29.59 -3.70 -2.32
N SER A 82 -28.93 -3.99 -1.20
CA SER A 82 -29.55 -3.98 0.13
C SER A 82 -28.54 -3.72 1.24
N GLN A 83 -29.02 -3.35 2.43
CA GLN A 83 -28.17 -3.23 3.63
C GLN A 83 -27.51 -4.56 4.00
N GLU A 84 -28.20 -5.69 3.80
CA GLU A 84 -27.66 -7.03 4.06
C GLU A 84 -26.52 -7.38 3.12
N HIS A 85 -26.66 -7.07 1.81
CA HIS A 85 -25.58 -7.25 0.84
C HIS A 85 -24.37 -6.37 1.15
N PHE A 86 -24.62 -5.12 1.54
CA PHE A 86 -23.56 -4.20 1.92
C PHE A 86 -22.82 -4.66 3.19
N ASP A 87 -23.54 -5.17 4.18
CA ASP A 87 -22.94 -5.75 5.38
C ASP A 87 -22.14 -7.00 5.07
N HIS A 88 -22.62 -7.84 4.16
CA HIS A 88 -21.89 -9.00 3.69
C HIS A 88 -20.57 -8.58 3.02
N LEU A 89 -20.60 -7.56 2.16
CA LEU A 89 -19.39 -6.96 1.58
C LEU A 89 -18.46 -6.46 2.69
N ALA A 90 -18.93 -5.60 3.59
CA ALA A 90 -18.12 -5.00 4.64
C ALA A 90 -17.40 -6.06 5.50
N ASN A 91 -18.14 -7.08 5.94
CA ASN A 91 -17.60 -8.19 6.70
C ASN A 91 -16.56 -9.00 5.91
N THR A 92 -16.79 -9.20 4.62
CA THR A 92 -15.86 -9.93 3.74
C THR A 92 -14.58 -9.14 3.51
N LEU A 93 -14.67 -7.82 3.27
CA LEU A 93 -13.51 -6.93 3.15
C LEU A 93 -12.66 -6.95 4.42
N HIS A 94 -13.31 -6.96 5.58
CA HIS A 94 -12.62 -7.02 6.87
C HIS A 94 -11.93 -8.38 7.07
N LYS A 95 -12.62 -9.49 6.80
CA LYS A 95 -12.04 -10.85 6.86
C LYS A 95 -10.86 -11.01 5.90
N ALA A 96 -10.94 -10.42 4.72
CA ALA A 96 -9.84 -10.40 3.73
C ALA A 96 -8.71 -9.42 4.10
N SER A 97 -8.82 -8.69 5.22
CA SER A 97 -7.87 -7.66 5.66
C SER A 97 -7.64 -6.56 4.62
N ILE A 98 -8.66 -6.22 3.82
CA ILE A 98 -8.65 -5.08 2.89
C ILE A 98 -9.01 -3.80 3.64
N ILE A 99 -9.94 -3.92 4.58
CA ILE A 99 -10.30 -2.88 5.53
C ILE A 99 -9.95 -3.31 6.95
N ASN A 100 -9.63 -2.35 7.80
CA ASN A 100 -9.44 -2.57 9.24
C ASN A 100 -10.75 -2.36 10.03
N TYR A 101 -10.72 -2.56 11.36
CA TYR A 101 -11.91 -2.39 12.21
C TYR A 101 -12.51 -0.97 12.18
N ASN A 102 -11.69 0.08 12.12
CA ASN A 102 -12.20 1.46 12.07
C ASN A 102 -12.89 1.73 10.73
N GLU A 103 -12.36 1.17 9.65
CA GLU A 103 -12.95 1.25 8.31
C GLU A 103 -14.23 0.41 8.21
N LEU A 104 -14.31 -0.73 8.90
CA LEU A 104 -15.56 -1.48 9.04
C LEU A 104 -16.64 -0.65 9.75
N SER A 105 -16.29 0.03 10.85
CA SER A 105 -17.22 0.95 11.51
C SER A 105 -17.61 2.13 10.60
N ALA A 106 -16.68 2.65 9.80
CA ALA A 106 -16.97 3.69 8.83
C ALA A 106 -17.89 3.21 7.70
N MET A 107 -17.77 1.96 7.25
CA MET A 107 -18.73 1.35 6.31
C MET A 107 -20.14 1.28 6.92
N HIS A 108 -20.28 0.80 8.15
CA HIS A 108 -21.59 0.80 8.82
C HIS A 108 -22.14 2.22 8.99
N TYR A 109 -21.28 3.20 9.29
CA TYR A 109 -21.69 4.60 9.35
C TYR A 109 -22.22 5.10 7.99
N LEU A 110 -21.56 4.78 6.88
CA LEU A 110 -22.04 5.13 5.54
C LEU A 110 -23.42 4.49 5.27
N ARG A 111 -23.58 3.20 5.57
CA ARG A 111 -24.85 2.46 5.41
C ARG A 111 -25.99 3.11 6.19
N ASP A 112 -25.74 3.49 7.44
CA ASP A 112 -26.76 4.00 8.36
C ASP A 112 -27.16 5.45 8.08
N ASN A 113 -26.28 6.22 7.43
CA ASN A 113 -26.49 7.64 7.17
C ASN A 113 -26.79 7.97 5.70
N ALA A 114 -26.65 7.00 4.79
CA ALA A 114 -26.99 7.17 3.39
C ALA A 114 -28.50 7.03 3.15
N GLN A 115 -29.06 7.93 2.34
CA GLN A 115 -30.45 7.82 1.91
C GLN A 115 -30.66 6.63 0.97
N LYS A 116 -29.62 6.30 0.20
CA LYS A 116 -29.51 5.15 -0.69
C LYS A 116 -28.06 4.69 -0.68
N LEU A 117 -27.83 3.38 -0.75
CA LEU A 117 -26.50 2.84 -0.97
C LEU A 117 -26.06 3.18 -2.40
N SER A 118 -25.12 4.11 -2.53
CA SER A 118 -24.50 4.49 -3.79
C SER A 118 -23.22 5.27 -3.52
N PHE A 119 -22.31 5.27 -4.50
CA PHE A 119 -21.09 6.08 -4.43
C PHE A 119 -21.38 7.57 -4.21
N ASP A 120 -22.35 8.14 -4.93
CA ASP A 120 -22.71 9.56 -4.80
C ASP A 120 -23.09 9.97 -3.38
N GLU A 121 -23.93 9.15 -2.70
CA GLU A 121 -24.32 9.45 -1.32
C GLU A 121 -23.16 9.22 -0.34
N PHE A 122 -22.32 8.21 -0.58
CA PHE A 122 -21.15 7.99 0.26
C PHE A 122 -20.12 9.11 0.15
N GLU A 123 -19.88 9.64 -1.05
CA GLU A 123 -18.99 10.79 -1.27
C GLU A 123 -19.52 12.06 -0.61
N LYS A 124 -20.83 12.29 -0.71
CA LYS A 124 -21.49 13.40 -0.01
C LYS A 124 -21.38 13.29 1.51
N ILE A 125 -21.51 12.08 2.06
CA ILE A 125 -21.29 11.86 3.49
C ILE A 125 -19.81 12.09 3.84
N ALA A 126 -18.87 11.54 3.07
CA ALA A 126 -17.43 11.65 3.35
C ALA A 126 -16.88 13.09 3.26
N THR A 127 -17.50 13.93 2.43
CA THR A 127 -17.12 15.34 2.26
C THR A 127 -17.81 16.29 3.24
N ASN A 128 -18.80 15.82 4.02
CA ASN A 128 -19.58 16.65 4.94
C ASN A 128 -18.70 17.35 6.00
N ASP A 129 -18.80 18.68 6.08
CA ASP A 129 -17.98 19.54 6.94
C ASP A 129 -18.23 19.41 8.45
N THR A 130 -19.29 18.70 8.85
CA THR A 130 -19.59 18.47 10.26
C THR A 130 -18.76 17.35 10.90
N HIS A 131 -18.07 16.54 10.09
CA HIS A 131 -17.22 15.46 10.59
C HIS A 131 -15.86 15.94 11.08
N SER A 132 -15.32 15.25 12.09
CA SER A 132 -13.92 15.44 12.49
C SER A 132 -12.97 15.05 11.35
N MET A 133 -11.76 15.63 11.34
CA MET A 133 -10.74 15.34 10.32
C MET A 133 -10.41 13.84 10.25
N GLN A 134 -10.38 13.16 11.41
CA GLN A 134 -10.16 11.73 11.51
C GLN A 134 -11.29 10.93 10.85
N MET A 135 -12.55 11.31 11.11
CA MET A 135 -13.71 10.64 10.52
C MET A 135 -13.76 10.87 9.00
N LYS A 136 -13.51 12.11 8.54
CA LYS A 136 -13.35 12.40 7.11
C LYS A 136 -12.27 11.54 6.47
N GLY A 137 -11.12 11.37 7.14
CA GLY A 137 -10.04 10.51 6.65
C GLY A 137 -10.47 9.05 6.51
N LEU A 138 -11.18 8.52 7.51
CA LEU A 138 -11.69 7.14 7.48
C LEU A 138 -12.75 6.93 6.40
N LEU A 139 -13.73 7.83 6.29
CA LEU A 139 -14.80 7.75 5.28
C LEU A 139 -14.22 7.84 3.87
N ASN A 140 -13.31 8.78 3.63
CA ASN A 140 -12.62 8.89 2.33
C ASN A 140 -11.79 7.64 2.01
N SER A 141 -11.10 7.05 3.00
CA SER A 141 -10.36 5.80 2.81
C SER A 141 -11.28 4.66 2.36
N VAL A 142 -12.43 4.50 3.04
CA VAL A 142 -13.43 3.48 2.70
C VAL A 142 -13.99 3.70 1.30
N VAL A 143 -14.45 4.92 0.99
CA VAL A 143 -15.02 5.25 -0.33
C VAL A 143 -14.00 4.99 -1.44
N HIS A 144 -12.74 5.38 -1.25
CA HIS A 144 -11.67 5.08 -2.22
C HIS A 144 -11.45 3.57 -2.42
N LYS A 145 -11.48 2.78 -1.34
CA LYS A 145 -11.32 1.32 -1.45
C LYS A 145 -12.49 0.67 -2.16
N LEU A 146 -13.71 1.15 -1.92
CA LEU A 146 -14.90 0.67 -2.63
C LEU A 146 -14.81 0.98 -4.12
N HIS A 147 -14.47 2.22 -4.50
CA HIS A 147 -14.20 2.60 -5.89
C HIS A 147 -13.11 1.75 -6.54
N TYR A 148 -12.02 1.47 -5.81
CA TYR A 148 -10.96 0.60 -6.31
C TYR A 148 -11.50 -0.80 -6.62
N ILE A 149 -12.21 -1.43 -5.68
CA ILE A 149 -12.75 -2.79 -5.86
C ILE A 149 -13.74 -2.81 -7.02
N ASP A 150 -14.62 -1.82 -7.10
CA ASP A 150 -15.60 -1.70 -8.18
C ASP A 150 -14.92 -1.53 -9.54
N SER A 151 -13.93 -0.64 -9.63
CA SER A 151 -13.18 -0.40 -10.87
C SER A 151 -12.43 -1.64 -11.39
N ILE A 152 -11.89 -2.46 -10.48
CA ILE A 152 -11.20 -3.70 -10.82
C ILE A 152 -12.19 -4.78 -11.29
N ASN A 153 -13.41 -4.77 -10.76
CA ASN A 153 -14.45 -5.75 -11.06
C ASN A 153 -15.43 -5.32 -12.16
N GLY A 154 -15.23 -4.13 -12.75
CA GLY A 154 -15.94 -3.68 -13.94
C GLY A 154 -17.18 -2.83 -13.70
N GLY A 155 -17.31 -2.17 -12.55
CA GLY A 155 -18.45 -1.28 -12.28
C GLY A 155 -19.74 -2.03 -11.93
N ILE A 156 -19.62 -3.00 -11.02
CA ILE A 156 -20.67 -3.98 -10.70
C ILE A 156 -21.37 -3.73 -9.36
N MET A 157 -20.89 -2.75 -8.57
CA MET A 157 -21.47 -2.37 -7.28
C MET A 157 -22.71 -1.47 -7.40
#